data_AF-A0A7X3TUA6-F1
#
_entry.id   AF-A0A7X3TUA6-F1
#
_cell.length_a   1.000
_cell.length_b   1.000
_cell.length_c   1.000
_cell.angle_alpha   90.00
_cell.angle_beta   90.00
_cell.angle_gamma   90.00
#
_symmetry.space_group_name_H-M   'P 1'
#
loop_
_entity.id
_entity.type
_entity.pdbx_description
1 polymer ?
#
loop_
_entity_poly.entity_id
_entity_poly.type
_entity_poly.pdbx_seq_one_letter_code
_entity_poly.pdbx_strand_id
1 'polypeptide(L)'
;MTASAAQPPPSHPGGPTEPREGFVAVGRVLRPHGNTGEIRVAPFNPQIPNLQPEGEVWLLGQRRRIERVRWDRGRVLLRLEGLCRR
;
A
#
# COMPACT_ATOMS: atom_id res chain seq x y z
N MET A 1 -31.48 2.80 -0.95
CA MET A 1 -30.18 2.09 -1.10
C MET A 1 -29.09 3.08 -0.71
N THR A 2 -28.64 3.05 0.54
CA THR A 2 -27.64 3.99 1.07
C THR A 2 -26.24 3.47 0.75
N ALA A 3 -25.49 4.23 -0.05
CA ALA A 3 -24.09 3.94 -0.32
C ALA A 3 -23.30 3.99 0.99
N SER A 4 -22.69 2.86 1.37
CA SER A 4 -21.77 2.79 2.51
C SER A 4 -20.53 3.61 2.16
N ALA A 5 -20.40 4.79 2.76
CA ALA A 5 -19.22 5.62 2.61
C ALA A 5 -18.01 4.85 3.14
N ALA A 6 -17.06 4.53 2.26
CA ALA A 6 -15.81 3.91 2.65
C ALA A 6 -15.14 4.80 3.70
N GLN A 7 -15.05 4.29 4.93
CA GLN A 7 -14.46 5.03 6.04
C GLN A 7 -13.00 5.36 5.68
N PRO A 8 -12.59 6.65 5.78
CA PRO A 8 -11.23 7.04 5.42
C PRO A 8 -10.23 6.26 6.30
N PRO A 9 -9.08 5.84 5.74
CA PRO A 9 -8.10 5.07 6.49
C PRO A 9 -7.60 5.89 7.70
N PRO A 10 -7.36 5.23 8.86
CA PRO A 10 -6.86 5.92 10.04
C PRO A 10 -5.51 6.58 9.75
N SER A 11 -5.39 7.86 10.10
CA SER A 11 -4.18 8.66 9.95
C SER A 11 -3.08 8.15 10.88
N HIS A 12 -1.83 8.05 10.41
CA HIS A 12 -0.69 7.78 11.28
C HIS A 12 -0.35 9.04 12.08
N PRO A 13 -0.20 8.98 13.43
CA PRO A 13 0.20 10.13 14.21
C PRO A 13 1.61 10.59 13.80
N GLY A 14 1.70 11.82 13.28
CA GLY A 14 2.94 12.44 12.79
C GLY A 14 3.22 12.29 11.29
N GLY A 15 2.38 11.56 10.54
CA GLY A 15 2.47 11.48 9.08
C GLY A 15 1.50 12.44 8.38
N PRO A 16 1.72 12.79 7.10
CA PRO A 16 0.72 13.49 6.32
C PRO A 16 -0.59 12.67 6.27
N THR A 17 -1.74 13.34 6.30
CA THR A 17 -3.03 12.69 6.11
C THR A 17 -3.09 12.08 4.71
N GLU A 18 -3.43 10.79 4.64
CA GLU A 18 -3.61 10.05 3.40
C GLU A 18 -5.11 9.74 3.17
N PRO A 19 -5.60 9.77 1.92
CA PRO A 19 -4.89 10.16 0.71
C PRO A 19 -4.67 11.68 0.61
N ARG A 20 -3.52 12.07 0.06
CA ARG A 20 -3.21 13.48 -0.27
C ARG A 20 -4.03 13.93 -1.49
N GLU A 21 -4.23 15.24 -1.64
CA GLU A 21 -4.91 15.79 -2.82
C GLU A 21 -4.22 15.35 -4.12
N GLY A 22 -5.01 14.89 -5.10
CA GLY A 22 -4.50 14.34 -6.36
C GLY A 22 -4.04 12.88 -6.29
N PHE A 23 -4.14 12.22 -5.13
CA PHE A 23 -3.77 10.81 -4.96
C PHE A 23 -4.98 9.96 -4.60
N VAL A 24 -4.94 8.69 -5.00
CA VAL A 24 -5.92 7.66 -4.60
C VAL A 24 -5.24 6.65 -3.70
N ALA A 25 -5.85 6.37 -2.55
CA ALA A 25 -5.40 5.31 -1.68
C ALA A 25 -5.71 3.95 -2.32
N VAL A 26 -4.69 3.11 -2.51
CA VAL A 26 -4.82 1.79 -3.17
C VAL A 26 -4.77 0.61 -2.19
N GLY A 27 -4.24 0.84 -0.99
CA GLY A 27 -4.22 -0.14 0.08
C GLY A 27 -3.66 0.41 1.38
N ARG A 28 -3.71 -0.41 2.43
CA ARG A 28 -3.16 -0.11 3.76
C ARG A 28 -2.00 -1.06 4.08
N VAL A 29 -0.85 -0.51 4.44
CA VAL A 29 0.27 -1.30 4.98
C VAL A 29 -0.15 -1.85 6.33
N LEU A 30 -0.01 -3.17 6.50
CA LEU A 30 -0.36 -3.86 7.74
C LEU A 30 0.87 -4.07 8.64
N ARG A 31 1.96 -4.55 8.05
CA ARG A 31 3.21 -4.86 8.77
C ARG A 31 4.37 -5.17 7.80
N PRO A 32 5.63 -5.03 8.25
CA PRO A 32 6.76 -5.65 7.59
C PRO A 32 6.60 -7.18 7.46
N HIS A 33 7.20 -7.75 6.43
CA HIS A 33 7.15 -9.18 6.12
C HIS A 33 8.52 -9.72 5.69
N GLY A 34 8.93 -10.84 6.31
CA GLY A 34 10.19 -11.50 5.98
C GLY A 34 11.44 -10.70 6.32
N ASN A 35 12.59 -11.20 5.86
CA ASN A 35 13.90 -10.60 6.11
C ASN A 35 14.42 -9.78 4.92
N THR A 36 13.68 -9.79 3.81
CA THR A 36 14.05 -9.17 2.53
C THR A 36 13.47 -7.78 2.34
N GLY A 37 12.78 -7.22 3.33
CA GLY A 37 12.15 -5.89 3.25
C GLY A 37 10.80 -5.89 2.50
N GLU A 38 10.11 -7.03 2.43
CA GLU A 38 8.73 -7.05 1.93
C GLU A 38 7.78 -6.40 2.94
N ILE A 39 6.68 -5.84 2.47
CA ILE A 39 5.58 -5.34 3.30
C ILE A 39 4.28 -6.04 2.95
N ARG A 40 3.47 -6.37 3.96
CA ARG A 40 2.13 -6.92 3.75
C ARG A 40 1.12 -5.77 3.69
N VAL A 41 0.37 -5.72 2.60
CA VAL A 41 -0.61 -4.69 2.28
C VAL A 41 -1.99 -5.32 2.14
N ALA A 42 -2.99 -4.67 2.72
CA ALA A 42 -4.40 -4.91 2.44
C ALA A 42 -4.84 -3.99 1.29
N PRO A 43 -5.06 -4.50 0.06
CA PRO A 43 -5.59 -3.67 -1.02
C PRO A 43 -7.02 -3.24 -0.70
N PHE A 44 -7.41 -2.03 -1.09
CA PHE A 44 -8.80 -1.58 -0.95
C PHE A 44 -9.71 -2.20 -2.01
N ASN A 45 -9.19 -2.38 -3.22
CA ASN A 45 -9.85 -3.13 -4.28
C ASN A 45 -8.83 -4.06 -4.96
N PRO A 46 -8.92 -5.39 -4.75
CA PRO A 46 -7.98 -6.34 -5.31
C PRO A 46 -8.14 -6.56 -6.83
N GLN A 47 -9.23 -6.09 -7.44
CA GLN A 47 -9.48 -6.23 -8.88
C GLN A 47 -8.81 -5.12 -9.70
N ILE A 48 -8.38 -4.03 -9.06
CA ILE A 48 -7.75 -2.91 -9.76
C ILE A 48 -6.23 -3.18 -9.87
N PRO A 49 -5.63 -3.05 -11.07
CA PRO A 49 -4.24 -3.40 -11.32
C PRO A 49 -3.21 -2.38 -10.77
N ASN A 50 -3.55 -1.61 -9.74
CA ASN A 50 -2.67 -0.57 -9.19
C ASN A 50 -1.41 -1.12 -8.49
N LEU A 51 -1.46 -2.37 -8.02
CA LEU A 51 -0.35 -3.04 -7.33
C LEU A 51 0.29 -4.09 -8.25
N GLN A 52 1.05 -3.61 -9.22
CA GLN A 52 1.74 -4.43 -10.22
C GLN A 52 3.24 -4.12 -10.24
N PRO A 53 4.11 -5.08 -10.65
CA PRO A 53 5.53 -4.82 -10.83
C PRO A 53 5.77 -3.60 -11.72
N GLU A 54 6.86 -2.88 -11.45
CA GLU A 54 7.25 -1.65 -12.14
C GLU A 54 6.33 -0.44 -11.92
N GLY A 55 5.15 -0.64 -11.31
CA GLY A 55 4.29 0.44 -10.85
C GLY A 55 4.94 1.27 -9.73
N GLU A 56 4.40 2.44 -9.49
CA GLU A 56 4.89 3.36 -8.47
C GLU A 56 3.82 3.62 -7.40
N VAL A 57 4.25 3.65 -6.15
CA VAL A 57 3.38 3.95 -5.01
C VAL A 57 4.00 5.03 -4.14
N TRP A 58 3.14 5.78 -3.46
CA TRP A 58 3.54 6.72 -2.44
C TRP A 58 3.32 6.10 -1.08
N LEU A 59 4.35 6.11 -0.24
CA LEU A 59 4.31 5.63 1.13
C LEU A 59 4.98 6.67 2.03
N LEU A 60 4.22 7.20 3.00
CA LEU A 60 4.70 8.24 3.93
C LEU A 60 5.31 9.45 3.19
N GLY A 61 4.66 9.88 2.11
CA GLY A 61 5.14 11.00 1.28
C GLY A 61 6.37 10.71 0.43
N GLN A 62 6.86 9.47 0.38
CA GLN A 62 7.97 9.06 -0.49
C GLN A 62 7.48 8.18 -1.64
N ARG A 63 7.86 8.54 -2.86
CA ARG A 63 7.63 7.73 -4.06
C ARG A 63 8.56 6.52 -4.04
N ARG A 64 8.03 5.34 -4.34
CA ARG A 64 8.79 4.08 -4.42
C ARG A 64 8.31 3.24 -5.59
N ARG A 65 9.25 2.66 -6.34
CA ARG A 65 8.93 1.66 -7.37
C ARG A 65 8.61 0.32 -6.72
N ILE A 66 7.62 -0.38 -7.28
CA ILE A 66 7.31 -1.76 -6.93
C ILE A 66 8.27 -2.68 -7.68
N GLU A 67 9.16 -3.35 -6.95
CA GLU A 67 10.10 -4.32 -7.50
C GLU A 67 9.45 -5.69 -7.69
N ARG A 68 8.60 -6.09 -6.75
CA ARG A 68 7.94 -7.40 -6.77
C ARG A 68 6.57 -7.36 -6.10
N VAL A 69 5.65 -8.15 -6.65
CA VAL A 69 4.30 -8.36 -6.14
C VAL A 69 4.05 -9.85 -5.95
N ARG A 70 3.47 -10.22 -4.81
CA ARG A 70 2.99 -11.59 -4.57
C ARG A 70 1.68 -11.55 -3.79
N TRP A 71 0.70 -12.31 -4.26
CA TRP A 71 -0.57 -12.47 -3.56
C TRP A 71 -0.49 -13.61 -2.55
N ASP A 72 -1.01 -13.39 -1.35
CA ASP A 72 -1.08 -14.38 -0.28
C ASP A 72 -2.34 -14.15 0.58
N ARG A 73 -3.27 -15.12 0.56
CA ARG A 73 -4.51 -15.11 1.36
C ARG A 73 -5.28 -13.79 1.31
N GLY A 74 -5.49 -13.25 0.10
CA GLY A 74 -6.20 -11.98 -0.12
C GLY A 74 -5.43 -10.71 0.29
N ARG A 75 -4.14 -10.85 0.59
CA ARG A 75 -3.21 -9.73 0.85
C ARG A 75 -2.15 -9.69 -0.24
N VAL A 76 -1.51 -8.53 -0.35
CA VAL A 76 -0.40 -8.31 -1.27
C VAL A 76 0.88 -8.18 -0.46
N LEU A 77 1.89 -8.94 -0.85
CA LEU A 77 3.26 -8.77 -0.40
C LEU A 77 3.98 -7.95 -1.47
N LEU A 78 4.43 -6.76 -1.09
CA LEU A 78 5.15 -5.85 -1.97
C LEU A 78 6.61 -5.77 -1.54
N ARG A 79 7.50 -5.87 -2.52
CA ARG A 79 8.88 -5.40 -2.39
C ARG A 79 8.94 -4.02 -3.03
N LEU A 80 9.33 -3.02 -2.25
CA LEU A 80 9.52 -1.66 -2.75
C LEU A 80 11.00 -1.33 -2.80
N GLU A 81 11.35 -0.50 -3.78
CA GLU A 81 12.67 0.09 -3.90
C GLU A 81 13.06 0.82 -2.61
N GLY A 82 14.31 0.59 -2.19
CA GLY A 82 14.90 1.24 -1.02
C GLY A 82 14.33 0.80 0.34
N LEU A 83 13.48 -0.24 0.41
CA LEU A 83 13.11 -0.89 1.67
C LEU A 83 13.93 -2.16 1.85
N CYS A 84 15.06 -2.06 2.55
CA CYS A 84 15.97 -3.17 2.80
C CYS A 84 15.96 -3.55 4.28
N ARG A 85 15.73 -4.85 4.58
CA ARG A 85 15.70 -5.45 5.93
C ARG A 85 14.64 -4.83 6.87
N ARG A 86 14.39 -5.49 8.00
CA ARG A 86 13.36 -5.14 8.99
C ARG A 86 13.98 -4.39 10.17
#